data_AF-A0A7J0ABQ3-F1
#
_entry.id   AF-A0A7J0ABQ3-F1
#
_cell.length_a   1.000
_cell.length_b   1.000
_cell.length_c   1.000
_cell.angle_alpha   90.00
_cell.angle_beta   90.00
_cell.angle_gamma   90.00
#
_symmetry.space_group_name_H-M   'P 1'
#
loop_
_entity.id
_entity.type
_entity.pdbx_description
1 polymer ?
#
loop_
_entity_poly.entity_id
_entity_poly.type
_entity_poly.pdbx_seq_one_letter_code
_entity_poly.pdbx_strand_id
1 'polypeptide(L)'
;MTVLEKQTMEAVGAYFRANTRAHVDWDQRRYEIAKDCIVALMPTVVEQFKMASSSTKVGEAEKTCQQICISAVNMAVDFADSLVEKLKDSK
;
A
#
# COMPACT_ATOMS: atom_id res chain seq x y z
N MET A 1 12.92 -17.12 -40.29
CA MET A 1 13.51 -16.41 -39.14
C MET A 1 15.01 -16.56 -39.22
N THR A 2 15.74 -15.46 -39.32
CA THR A 2 17.20 -15.46 -39.41
C THR A 2 17.81 -15.78 -38.03
N VAL A 3 19.07 -16.24 -38.01
CA VAL A 3 19.76 -16.59 -36.76
C VAL A 3 19.86 -15.37 -35.83
N LEU A 4 20.06 -14.18 -36.40
CA LEU A 4 20.09 -12.90 -35.68
C LEU A 4 18.74 -12.56 -35.05
N GLU A 5 17.63 -12.77 -35.77
CA GLU A 5 16.28 -12.58 -35.22
C GLU A 5 16.00 -13.51 -34.05
N LYS A 6 16.45 -14.77 -34.13
CA LYS A 6 16.28 -15.74 -33.04
C LYS A 6 17.06 -15.33 -31.79
N GLN A 7 18.33 -14.94 -31.96
CA GLN A 7 19.20 -14.52 -30.86
C GLN A 7 18.72 -13.21 -30.23
N THR A 8 18.28 -12.25 -31.03
CA THR A 8 17.73 -10.99 -30.51
C THR A 8 16.43 -11.24 -29.74
N MET A 9 15.55 -12.11 -30.23
CA MET A 9 14.31 -12.46 -29.51
C MET A 9 14.59 -13.21 -28.19
N GLU A 10 15.57 -14.11 -28.17
CA GLU A 10 16.01 -14.81 -26.95
C GLU A 10 16.65 -13.86 -25.93
N ALA A 11 17.51 -12.92 -26.39
CA ALA A 11 18.15 -11.92 -25.55
C ALA A 11 17.13 -10.92 -24.97
N VAL A 12 16.18 -10.46 -25.79
CA VAL A 12 15.07 -9.61 -25.35
C VAL A 12 14.20 -10.35 -24.35
N GLY A 13 13.87 -11.62 -24.60
CA GLY A 13 13.13 -12.44 -23.64
C GLY A 13 13.88 -12.64 -22.32
N ALA A 14 15.19 -12.83 -22.36
CA ALA A 14 16.03 -12.94 -21.17
C ALA A 14 16.08 -11.61 -20.40
N TYR A 15 16.19 -10.48 -21.10
CA TYR A 15 16.12 -9.14 -20.52
C TYR A 15 14.78 -8.90 -19.84
N PHE A 16 13.65 -9.20 -20.49
CA PHE A 16 12.33 -9.05 -19.88
C PHE A 16 12.12 -9.98 -18.69
N ARG A 17 12.61 -11.23 -18.72
CA ARG A 17 12.56 -12.17 -17.58
C ARG A 17 13.45 -11.72 -16.42
N ALA A 18 14.61 -11.16 -16.72
CA ALA A 18 15.49 -10.56 -15.72
C ALA A 18 14.87 -9.28 -15.12
N ASN A 19 14.20 -8.47 -15.95
CA ASN A 19 13.49 -7.26 -15.51
C ASN A 19 12.17 -7.55 -14.77
N THR A 20 11.48 -8.65 -15.06
CA THR A 20 10.33 -9.09 -14.23
C THR A 20 10.77 -9.72 -12.92
N ARG A 21 12.02 -10.19 -12.84
CA ARG A 21 12.71 -10.52 -11.58
C ARG A 21 13.40 -9.31 -10.95
N ALA A 22 13.35 -8.13 -11.58
CA ALA A 22 14.05 -6.95 -11.08
C ALA A 22 13.42 -6.49 -9.78
N HIS A 23 14.32 -6.24 -8.83
CA HIS A 23 14.16 -5.45 -7.61
C HIS A 23 12.72 -5.10 -7.26
N VAL A 24 12.17 -5.79 -6.25
CA VAL A 24 10.91 -5.39 -5.61
C VAL A 24 11.05 -3.92 -5.22
N ASP A 25 10.22 -3.06 -5.81
CA ASP A 25 10.09 -1.69 -5.39
C ASP A 25 9.39 -1.70 -4.03
N TRP A 26 10.20 -1.63 -2.98
CA TRP A 26 9.72 -1.71 -1.61
C TRP A 26 8.91 -0.48 -1.21
N ASP A 27 9.14 0.67 -1.84
CA ASP A 27 8.38 1.89 -1.57
C ASP A 27 6.99 1.78 -2.22
N GLN A 28 6.92 1.36 -3.48
CA GLN A 28 5.64 1.02 -4.11
C GLN A 28 4.88 -0.04 -3.30
N ARG A 29 5.57 -1.10 -2.86
CA ARG A 29 4.92 -2.20 -2.12
C ARG A 29 4.39 -1.74 -0.76
N ARG A 30 5.09 -0.85 -0.06
CA ARG A 30 4.64 -0.21 1.18
C ARG A 30 3.32 0.53 0.96
N TYR A 31 3.21 1.36 -0.08
CA TYR A 31 1.97 2.10 -0.37
C TYR A 31 0.80 1.20 -0.78
N GLU A 32 1.06 0.12 -1.52
CA GLU A 32 0.03 -0.87 -1.86
C GLU A 32 -0.53 -1.54 -0.60
N ILE A 33 0.35 -1.98 0.31
CA ILE A 33 -0.06 -2.58 1.59
C ILE A 33 -0.85 -1.58 2.43
N ALA A 34 -0.35 -0.35 2.57
CA ALA A 34 -1.05 0.68 3.33
C ALA A 34 -2.45 0.96 2.77
N LYS A 35 -2.60 1.01 1.44
CA LYS A 35 -3.90 1.18 0.79
C LYS A 35 -4.86 0.04 1.13
N ASP A 36 -4.41 -1.20 1.04
CA ASP A 36 -5.23 -2.38 1.37
C ASP A 36 -5.61 -2.39 2.85
N CYS A 37 -4.69 -2.01 3.74
CA CYS A 37 -4.95 -1.86 5.17
C CYS A 37 -6.01 -0.78 5.45
N ILE A 38 -5.93 0.39 4.79
CA ILE A 38 -6.95 1.44 4.92
C ILE A 38 -8.32 0.88 4.52
N VAL A 39 -8.42 0.19 3.37
CA VAL A 39 -9.67 -0.41 2.91
C VAL A 39 -10.23 -1.40 3.93
N ALA A 40 -9.38 -2.23 4.55
CA ALA A 40 -9.79 -3.16 5.60
C ALA A 40 -10.26 -2.44 6.88
N LEU A 41 -9.66 -1.29 7.22
CA LEU A 41 -10.03 -0.48 8.38
C LEU A 41 -11.28 0.38 8.16
N MET A 42 -11.67 0.67 6.91
CA MET A 42 -12.77 1.58 6.58
C MET A 42 -14.09 1.30 7.30
N PRO A 43 -14.56 0.04 7.47
CA PRO A 43 -15.81 -0.22 8.21
C PRO A 43 -15.77 0.34 9.64
N THR A 44 -14.67 0.11 10.37
CA THR A 44 -14.47 0.59 11.73
C THR A 44 -14.34 2.12 11.76
N VAL A 45 -13.61 2.70 10.81
CA VAL A 45 -13.46 4.15 10.67
C VAL A 45 -14.81 4.84 10.46
N VAL A 46 -15.65 4.29 9.59
CA VAL A 46 -17.01 4.82 9.32
C VAL A 46 -17.90 4.72 10.55
N GLU A 47 -17.81 3.64 11.32
CA GLU A 47 -18.57 3.48 12.57
C GLU A 47 -18.13 4.52 13.62
N GLN A 48 -16.83 4.68 13.83
CA GLN A 48 -16.28 5.69 14.74
C GLN A 48 -16.67 7.12 14.32
N PHE A 49 -16.63 7.40 13.02
CA PHE A 49 -17.07 8.69 12.47
C PHE A 49 -18.55 8.97 12.80
N LYS A 50 -19.44 7.98 12.64
CA LYS A 50 -20.87 8.12 12.98
C LYS A 50 -21.11 8.38 14.47
N MET A 51 -20.36 7.71 15.34
CA MET A 51 -20.43 7.94 16.78
C MET A 51 -19.92 9.33 17.19
N ALA A 52 -18.82 9.78 16.58
CA ALA A 52 -18.25 11.09 16.86
C ALA A 52 -19.17 12.24 16.37
N SER A 53 -19.70 12.12 15.16
CA SER A 53 -20.59 13.12 14.57
C SER A 53 -21.93 13.29 15.30
N SER A 54 -22.39 12.27 16.02
CA SER A 54 -23.60 12.35 16.85
C SER A 54 -23.37 12.93 18.25
N SER A 55 -22.10 12.99 18.71
CA SER A 55 -21.76 13.32 20.10
C SER A 55 -21.08 14.69 20.29
N THR A 56 -20.74 15.39 19.19
CA THR A 56 -19.89 16.59 19.24
C THR A 56 -20.60 17.82 18.69
N LYS A 57 -20.32 19.01 19.24
CA LYS A 57 -20.82 20.28 18.71
C LYS A 57 -20.32 20.48 17.27
N VAL A 58 -21.11 21.16 16.43
CA VAL A 58 -20.91 21.28 14.97
C VAL A 58 -19.50 21.76 14.56
N GLY A 59 -18.79 22.54 15.40
CA GLY A 59 -17.41 22.97 15.14
C GLY A 59 -16.29 22.05 15.67
N GLU A 60 -16.60 21.14 16.59
CA GLU A 60 -15.64 20.16 17.14
C GLU A 60 -15.72 18.81 16.42
N ALA A 61 -16.87 18.51 15.81
CA ALA A 61 -17.08 17.30 15.02
C ALA A 61 -16.09 17.18 13.86
N GLU A 62 -15.81 18.27 13.13
CA GLU A 62 -14.89 18.26 12.00
C GLU A 62 -13.46 17.87 12.41
N LYS A 63 -12.95 18.43 13.51
CA LYS A 63 -11.61 18.11 14.05
C LYS A 63 -11.53 16.65 14.49
N THR A 64 -12.54 16.16 15.22
CA THR A 64 -12.61 14.77 15.67
C THR A 64 -12.64 13.81 14.48
N CYS A 65 -13.43 14.12 13.46
CA CYS A 65 -13.51 13.32 12.25
C CYS A 65 -12.19 13.30 11.46
N GLN A 66 -11.51 14.44 11.33
CA GLN A 66 -10.17 14.49 10.74
C GLN A 66 -9.18 13.64 11.53
N GLN A 67 -9.20 13.72 12.86
CA GLN A 67 -8.32 12.94 13.74
C GLN A 67 -8.51 11.44 13.54
N ILE A 68 -9.75 10.97 13.41
CA ILE A 68 -10.09 9.56 13.16
C ILE A 68 -9.47 9.09 11.82
N CYS A 69 -9.65 9.86 10.75
CA CYS A 69 -9.10 9.54 9.44
C CYS A 69 -7.56 9.52 9.43
N ILE A 70 -6.93 10.53 10.07
CA ILE A 70 -5.46 10.60 10.19
C ILE A 70 -4.92 9.39 10.96
N SER A 71 -5.59 9.01 12.05
CA SER A 71 -5.19 7.85 12.86
C SER A 71 -5.25 6.55 12.06
N ALA A 72 -6.28 6.38 11.22
CA ALA A 72 -6.40 5.21 10.35
C ALA A 72 -5.27 5.14 9.30
N VAL A 73 -4.90 6.27 8.72
CA VAL A 73 -3.76 6.36 7.77
C VAL A 73 -2.46 6.00 8.47
N ASN A 74 -2.19 6.56 9.65
CA ASN A 74 -0.97 6.26 10.41
C ASN A 74 -0.86 4.76 10.75
N MET A 75 -1.94 4.16 11.26
CA MET A 75 -1.95 2.72 11.55
C MET A 75 -1.67 1.86 10.31
N ALA A 76 -2.22 2.25 9.15
CA ALA A 76 -2.00 1.51 7.92
C ALA A 76 -0.56 1.63 7.40
N VAL A 77 0.05 2.80 7.55
CA VAL A 77 1.47 3.03 7.20
C VAL A 77 2.39 2.24 8.15
N ASP A 78 2.15 2.30 9.46
CA ASP A 78 2.95 1.58 10.45
C ASP A 78 2.89 0.05 10.24
N PHE A 79 1.71 -0.45 9.88
CA PHE A 79 1.54 -1.86 9.53
C PHE A 79 2.29 -2.22 8.24
N ALA A 80 2.21 -1.37 7.22
CA ALA A 80 2.92 -1.56 5.97
C ALA A 80 4.44 -1.57 6.18
N ASP A 81 4.97 -0.66 6.98
CA ASP A 81 6.38 -0.60 7.34
C ASP A 81 6.83 -1.88 8.05
N SER A 82 6.09 -2.31 9.07
CA SER A 82 6.37 -3.54 9.81
C SER A 82 6.35 -4.79 8.93
N LEU A 83 5.43 -4.84 7.95
CA LEU A 83 5.33 -5.97 7.03
C LEU A 83 6.46 -5.96 6.01
N VAL A 84 6.81 -4.79 5.47
CA VAL A 84 7.93 -4.64 4.54
C VAL A 84 9.26 -4.99 5.19
N GLU A 85 9.50 -4.59 6.44
CA GLU A 85 10.68 -5.00 7.21
C GLU A 85 10.78 -6.53 7.29
N LYS A 86 9.71 -7.21 7.72
CA LYS A 86 9.68 -8.68 7.78
C LYS A 86 9.89 -9.36 6.43
N LEU A 87 9.35 -8.79 5.36
CA LEU A 87 9.49 -9.35 4.00
C LEU A 87 10.89 -9.14 3.42
N LYS A 88 11.60 -8.10 3.86
CA LYS A 88 13.01 -7.88 3.52
C LYS A 88 13.91 -8.86 4.25
N ASP A 89 13.65 -9.13 5.53
CA ASP A 89 14.43 -10.06 6.35
C ASP A 89 14.24 -11.55 5.95
N SER A 90 13.14 -11.86 5.28
CA SER A 90 12.81 -13.21 4.78
C SER A 90 13.49 -13.57 3.44
N LYS A 91 14.32 -12.67 2.89
CA LYS A 91 15.10 -12.89 1.65
C LYS A 91 16.56 -13.18 1.94
#